data_AF-A0A2U0S037-F1
#
_entry.id   AF-A0A2U0S037-F1
#
_cell.length_a   1.000
_cell.length_b   1.000
_cell.length_c   1.000
_cell.angle_alpha   90.00
_cell.angle_beta   90.00
_cell.angle_gamma   90.00
#
_symmetry.space_group_name_H-M   'P 1'
#
loop_
_entity.id
_entity.type
_entity.pdbx_description
1 polymer ?
#
loop_
_entity_poly.entity_id
_entity_poly.type
_entity_poly.pdbx_seq_one_letter_code
_entity_poly.pdbx_strand_id
1 'polypeptide(L)'
;RYFNEKEPWKTIKTDRQEAANTLYVAAQIVKQLAIIMSPFIPFATEKLWQLLNLDGSVHEQLWSETEKELSAGHQISKAKPLFRKIEETEEELQAKLEEARAKLKKA
;
A
#
# COMPACT_ATOMS: atom_id res chain seq x y z
N ARG A 1 0.91 -13.22 5.89
CA ARG A 1 0.63 -14.55 6.50
C ARG A 1 -0.88 -14.77 6.65
N TYR A 2 -1.57 -14.01 7.51
CA TYR A 2 -3.04 -14.10 7.70
C TYR A 2 -3.86 -14.20 6.41
N PHE A 3 -3.71 -13.23 5.48
CA PHE A 3 -4.45 -13.20 4.22
C PHE A 3 -4.24 -14.46 3.36
N ASN A 4 -3.02 -15.03 3.39
CA ASN A 4 -2.70 -16.23 2.63
C ASN A 4 -3.25 -17.49 3.29
N GLU A 5 -3.23 -17.58 4.61
CA GLU A 5 -3.77 -18.74 5.35
C GLU A 5 -5.30 -18.79 5.26
N LYS A 6 -5.97 -17.63 5.21
CA LYS A 6 -7.43 -17.53 5.10
C LYS A 6 -7.97 -17.70 3.68
N GLU A 7 -7.11 -17.57 2.67
CA GLU A 7 -7.45 -17.75 1.24
C GLU A 7 -8.80 -17.14 0.83
N PRO A 8 -9.06 -15.82 1.06
CA PRO A 8 -10.37 -15.21 0.83
C PRO A 8 -10.88 -15.35 -0.61
N TRP A 9 -9.97 -15.48 -1.58
CA TRP A 9 -10.30 -15.73 -2.99
C TRP A 9 -10.90 -17.13 -3.24
N LYS A 10 -10.67 -18.08 -2.35
CA LYS A 10 -11.32 -19.41 -2.35
C LYS A 10 -12.55 -19.40 -1.47
N THR A 11 -12.43 -18.94 -0.22
CA THR A 11 -13.51 -19.03 0.78
C THR A 11 -14.75 -18.24 0.37
N ILE A 12 -14.61 -17.17 -0.43
CA ILE A 12 -15.76 -16.44 -0.99
C ILE A 12 -16.77 -17.34 -1.75
N LYS A 13 -16.33 -18.50 -2.26
CA LYS A 13 -17.18 -19.45 -2.99
C LYS A 13 -17.99 -20.37 -2.07
N THR A 14 -17.58 -20.52 -0.81
CA THR A 14 -18.15 -21.47 0.15
C THR A 14 -18.74 -20.78 1.37
N ASP A 15 -18.07 -19.75 1.89
CA ASP A 15 -18.47 -18.93 3.03
C ASP A 15 -18.12 -17.47 2.76
N ARG A 16 -19.13 -16.69 2.37
CA ARG A 16 -18.95 -15.27 2.04
C ARG A 16 -18.66 -14.42 3.28
N GLN A 17 -19.16 -14.81 4.45
CA GLN A 17 -18.96 -14.03 5.66
C GLN A 17 -17.51 -14.15 6.14
N GLU A 18 -16.92 -15.34 6.08
CA GLU A 18 -15.51 -15.53 6.45
C GLU A 18 -14.56 -14.79 5.50
N ALA A 19 -14.85 -14.80 4.20
CA ALA A 19 -14.10 -14.01 3.22
C ALA A 19 -14.22 -12.50 3.49
N ALA A 20 -15.42 -12.03 3.85
CA ALA A 20 -15.65 -10.63 4.21
C ALA A 20 -14.88 -10.22 5.47
N ASN A 21 -14.89 -11.06 6.52
CA ASN A 21 -14.13 -10.82 7.75
C ASN A 21 -12.63 -10.71 7.46
N THR A 22 -12.11 -11.61 6.63
CA THR A 22 -10.69 -11.62 6.23
C THR A 22 -10.31 -10.34 5.50
N LEU A 23 -11.14 -9.90 4.55
CA LEU A 23 -10.93 -8.66 3.79
C LEU A 23 -11.04 -7.42 4.68
N TYR A 24 -11.98 -7.40 5.64
CA TYR A 24 -12.13 -6.33 6.61
C TYR A 24 -10.84 -6.15 7.41
N VAL A 25 -10.36 -7.21 8.06
CA VAL A 25 -9.11 -7.18 8.85
C VAL A 25 -7.92 -6.77 7.98
N ALA A 26 -7.81 -7.30 6.76
CA ALA A 26 -6.74 -6.93 5.84
C ALA A 26 -6.78 -5.43 5.49
N ALA A 27 -7.96 -4.86 5.24
CA ALA A 27 -8.11 -3.44 4.95
C ALA A 27 -7.73 -2.55 6.14
N GLN A 28 -8.08 -2.95 7.37
CA GLN A 28 -7.66 -2.23 8.59
C GLN A 28 -6.14 -2.19 8.71
N ILE A 29 -5.48 -3.35 8.56
CA ILE A 29 -4.03 -3.45 8.63
C ILE A 29 -3.37 -2.58 7.55
N VAL A 30 -3.91 -2.60 6.33
CA VAL A 30 -3.39 -1.79 5.22
C VAL A 30 -3.51 -0.29 5.51
N LYS A 31 -4.62 0.18 6.10
CA LYS A 31 -4.77 1.58 6.56
C LYS A 31 -3.69 1.92 7.58
N GLN A 32 -3.49 1.08 8.60
CA GLN A 32 -2.52 1.32 9.65
C GLN A 32 -1.08 1.38 9.10
N LEU A 33 -0.74 0.47 8.19
CA LEU A 33 0.55 0.48 7.50
C LEU A 33 0.76 1.75 6.67
N ALA A 34 -0.29 2.28 6.02
CA ALA A 34 -0.20 3.54 5.30
C ALA A 34 0.28 4.69 6.22
N ILE A 35 -0.31 4.80 7.41
CA ILE A 35 0.05 5.83 8.41
C ILE A 35 1.48 5.60 8.93
N ILE A 36 1.80 4.38 9.36
CA ILE A 36 3.10 4.06 9.98
C ILE A 36 4.26 4.21 8.97
N MET A 37 4.04 3.83 7.71
CA MET A 37 5.07 3.88 6.67
C MET A 37 5.20 5.26 6.00
N SER A 38 4.29 6.20 6.28
CA SER A 38 4.27 7.56 5.70
C SER A 38 5.62 8.29 5.79
N PRO A 39 6.38 8.22 6.90
CA PRO A 39 7.69 8.87 7.00
C PRO A 39 8.78 8.25 6.11
N PHE A 40 8.61 7.00 5.64
CA PHE A 40 9.63 6.25 4.90
C PHE A 40 9.33 6.17 3.40
N ILE A 41 8.05 5.98 3.05
CA ILE A 41 7.58 5.85 1.67
C ILE A 41 6.37 6.77 1.43
N PRO A 42 6.56 8.11 1.56
CA PRO A 42 5.45 9.07 1.59
C PRO A 42 4.59 9.02 0.32
N PHE A 43 5.23 8.93 -0.86
CA PHE A 43 4.49 8.91 -2.12
C PHE A 43 3.69 7.63 -2.35
N ALA A 44 4.15 6.49 -1.83
CA ALA A 44 3.45 5.22 -1.98
C ALA A 44 2.28 5.12 -1.01
N THR A 45 2.46 5.62 0.21
CA THR A 45 1.42 5.65 1.24
C THR A 45 0.32 6.64 0.91
N GLU A 46 0.62 7.78 0.29
CA GLU A 46 -0.39 8.72 -0.23
C GLU A 46 -1.25 8.07 -1.33
N LYS A 47 -0.62 7.36 -2.28
CA LYS A 47 -1.36 6.58 -3.28
C LYS A 47 -2.23 5.50 -2.65
N LEU A 48 -1.72 4.84 -1.60
CA LEU A 48 -2.47 3.83 -0.86
C LEU A 48 -3.66 4.45 -0.12
N TRP A 49 -3.50 5.62 0.47
CA TRP A 49 -4.56 6.39 1.14
C TRP A 49 -5.72 6.70 0.18
N GLN A 50 -5.38 7.17 -1.02
CA GLN A 50 -6.35 7.41 -2.09
C GLN A 50 -7.00 6.12 -2.62
N LEU A 51 -6.26 5.00 -2.68
CA LEU A 51 -6.83 3.69 -3.03
C LEU A 51 -7.82 3.20 -1.97
N LEU A 52 -7.52 3.44 -0.69
CA LEU A 52 -8.45 3.20 0.40
C LEU A 52 -9.60 4.19 0.40
N ASN A 53 -9.61 5.21 -0.48
CA ASN A 53 -10.67 6.21 -0.60
C ASN A 53 -10.93 6.94 0.73
N LEU A 54 -9.85 7.33 1.40
CA LEU A 54 -9.89 8.10 2.63
C LEU A 54 -9.72 9.59 2.33
N ASP A 55 -10.40 10.41 3.12
CA ASP A 55 -10.34 11.85 2.99
C ASP A 55 -8.98 12.42 3.42
N GLY A 56 -8.61 13.56 2.85
CA GLY A 56 -7.36 14.26 3.15
C GLY A 56 -6.12 13.50 2.69
N SER A 57 -4.99 13.77 3.35
CA SER A 57 -3.72 13.09 3.08
C SER A 57 -3.28 12.23 4.25
N VAL A 58 -2.56 11.14 3.96
CA VAL A 58 -1.89 10.32 4.98
C VAL A 58 -0.84 11.10 5.77
N HIS A 59 -0.31 12.19 5.18
CA HIS A 59 0.72 13.03 5.82
C HIS A 59 0.16 13.95 6.90
N GLU A 60 -1.16 14.14 6.93
CA GLU A 60 -1.87 14.95 7.93
C GLU A 60 -2.32 14.10 9.13
N GLN A 61 -2.12 12.78 9.07
CA GLN A 61 -2.61 11.85 10.07
C GLN A 61 -1.64 11.68 11.23
N LEU A 62 -2.19 11.63 12.43
CA LEU A 62 -1.47 11.23 13.63
C LEU A 62 -1.44 9.70 13.76
N TRP A 63 -0.47 9.17 14.50
CA TRP A 63 -0.41 7.73 14.75
C TRP A 63 -1.63 7.20 15.51
N SER A 64 -2.31 8.04 16.30
CA SER A 64 -3.58 7.69 16.96
C SER A 64 -4.71 7.36 15.97
N GLU A 65 -4.62 7.81 14.72
CA GLU A 65 -5.61 7.48 13.67
C GLU A 65 -5.55 6.00 13.26
N THR A 66 -4.51 5.26 13.68
CA THR A 66 -4.41 3.81 13.50
C THR A 66 -5.42 3.04 14.36
N GLU A 67 -5.89 3.64 15.46
CA GLU A 67 -6.90 3.06 16.35
C GLU A 67 -8.32 3.20 15.80
N LYS A 68 -8.55 4.17 14.90
CA LYS A 68 -9.85 4.34 14.25
C LYS A 68 -10.04 3.31 13.16
N GLU A 69 -11.10 2.52 13.26
CA GLU A 69 -11.41 1.52 12.26
C GLU A 69 -12.07 2.13 11.01
N LEU A 70 -11.80 1.53 9.84
CA LEU A 70 -12.65 1.70 8.65
C LEU A 70 -14.04 1.15 8.94
N SER A 71 -15.08 1.95 8.77
CA SER A 71 -16.45 1.50 8.97
C SER A 71 -16.86 0.42 7.96
N ALA A 72 -17.67 -0.55 8.39
CA ALA A 72 -18.28 -1.50 7.48
C ALA A 72 -19.09 -0.77 6.38
N GLY A 73 -19.00 -1.27 5.14
CA GLY A 73 -19.63 -0.64 3.98
C GLY A 73 -18.81 0.48 3.32
N HIS A 74 -17.66 0.86 3.90
CA HIS A 74 -16.71 1.78 3.27
C HIS A 74 -16.31 1.30 1.88
N GLN A 75 -16.41 2.20 0.89
CA GLN A 75 -16.09 1.89 -0.50
C GLN A 75 -14.63 2.21 -0.78
N ILE A 76 -13.87 1.21 -1.22
CA ILE A 76 -12.50 1.38 -1.69
C ILE A 76 -12.47 1.70 -3.18
N SER A 77 -11.46 2.46 -3.60
CA SER A 77 -11.24 2.78 -5.01
C SER A 77 -10.78 1.54 -5.78
N LYS A 78 -10.84 1.61 -7.12
CA LYS A 78 -10.35 0.54 -7.99
C LYS A 78 -8.87 0.29 -7.75
N ALA A 79 -8.53 -0.91 -7.28
CA ALA A 79 -7.16 -1.30 -6.97
C ALA A 79 -6.23 -1.16 -8.18
N LYS A 80 -5.04 -0.58 -7.93
CA LYS A 80 -3.93 -0.48 -8.86
C LYS A 80 -2.64 -0.91 -8.16
N PRO A 81 -1.68 -1.57 -8.86
CA PRO A 81 -0.38 -1.87 -8.26
C PRO A 81 0.31 -0.59 -7.76
N LEU A 82 0.72 -0.58 -6.49
CA LEU A 82 1.41 0.56 -5.87
C LEU A 82 2.88 0.66 -6.31
N PHE A 83 3.51 -0.50 -6.49
CA PHE A 83 4.91 -0.61 -6.84
C PHE A 83 5.05 -1.29 -8.20
N ARG A 84 6.01 -0.81 -8.98
CA ARG A 84 6.47 -1.49 -10.19
C ARG A 84 7.60 -2.44 -9.84
N LYS A 85 7.67 -3.56 -10.54
CA LYS A 85 8.86 -4.41 -10.51
C LYS A 85 10.03 -3.66 -11.18
N ILE A 86 11.22 -3.82 -10.63
CA ILE A 86 12.47 -3.39 -11.25
C ILE A 86 12.94 -4.58 -12.08
N GLU A 87 13.11 -4.40 -13.39
CA GLU A 87 13.50 -5.48 -14.31
C GLU A 87 15.01 -5.50 -14.54
N GLU A 88 15.68 -4.37 -14.31
CA GLU A 88 17.10 -4.21 -14.51
C GLU A 88 17.93 -4.97 -13.46
N THR A 89 19.12 -5.42 -13.88
CA THR A 89 20.09 -6.03 -12.96
C THR A 89 20.77 -4.97 -12.09
N GLU A 90 21.44 -5.41 -11.02
CA GLU A 90 22.17 -4.52 -10.14
C GLU A 90 23.28 -3.76 -10.88
N GLU A 91 23.97 -4.43 -11.81
CA GLU A 91 25.01 -3.81 -12.65
C GLU A 91 24.43 -2.72 -13.57
N GLU A 92 23.28 -2.99 -14.18
CA GLU A 92 22.58 -2.03 -15.06
C GLU A 92 22.10 -0.81 -14.28
N LEU A 93 21.58 -1.01 -13.07
CA LEU A 93 21.15 0.08 -12.19
C LEU A 93 22.35 0.93 -11.75
N GLN A 94 23.47 0.30 -11.41
CA GLN A 94 24.68 1.00 -11.01
C GLN A 94 25.25 1.84 -12.16
N ALA A 95 25.24 1.31 -13.38
CA ALA A 95 25.65 2.05 -14.57
C ALA A 95 24.77 3.29 -14.81
N LYS A 96 23.44 3.16 -14.70
CA LYS A 96 22.49 4.29 -14.80
C LYS A 96 22.74 5.35 -13.73
N LEU A 97 23.06 4.93 -12.50
CA LEU A 97 23.35 5.84 -11.40
C LEU A 97 24.62 6.68 -11.67
N GLU A 98 25.70 6.04 -12.13
CA GLU A 98 26.95 6.74 -12.47
C GLU A 98 26.77 7.70 -13.65
N GLU A 99 25.98 7.33 -14.67
CA GLU A 99 25.65 8.23 -15.78
C GLU A 99 24.90 9.47 -15.29
N ALA A 100 23.90 9.30 -14.42
CA ALA A 100 23.14 10.41 -13.84
C ALA A 100 24.04 11.35 -13.01
N ARG A 101 24.96 10.80 -12.21
CA ARG A 101 25.95 11.57 -11.46
C ARG A 101 26.90 12.35 -12.36
N ALA A 102 27.35 11.76 -13.46
CA ALA A 102 28.23 12.41 -14.42
C ALA A 102 27.53 13.58 -15.14
N LYS A 103 26.24 13.45 -15.45
CA LYS A 103 25.44 14.55 -16.03
C LYS A 103 25.27 15.73 -15.08
N LEU A 104 25.02 15.47 -13.80
CA LEU A 104 24.90 16.51 -12.76
C LEU A 104 26.20 17.27 -12.52
N LYS A 105 27.36 16.62 -12.63
CA LYS A 105 28.68 17.29 -12.50
C LYS A 105 29.06 18.18 -13.68
N LYS A 106 28.37 18.03 -14.82
CA LYS A 106 28.62 18.80 -16.05
C LYS A 106 27.66 19.98 -16.22
N ALA A 107 26.63 20.09 -15.38
CA ALA A 107 25.68 21.20 -15.32
C ALA A 107 26.07 22.17 -14.20
#